data_AF-A0A2X1BTB0-F1
#
_entry.id   AF-A0A2X1BTB0-F1
#
_cell.length_a   1.000
_cell.length_b   1.000
_cell.length_c   1.000
_cell.angle_alpha   90.00
_cell.angle_beta   90.00
_cell.angle_gamma   90.00
#
_symmetry.space_group_name_H-M   'P 1'
#
loop_
_entity.id
_entity.type
_entity.pdbx_description
1 polymer ?
#
loop_
_entity_poly.entity_id
_entity_poly.type
_entity_poly.pdbx_seq_one_letter_code
_entity_poly.pdbx_strand_id
1 'polypeptide(L)'
;MHLEMQGLEALLQNLTNLPLEEADENRALNAAAKVVKEAIIEEAPVDDGTLKKNIKAQRAKDGEAKVHTGGAYHSHLVEFGRSAGSKYALKNGVRQKVTWGSTAPNPFFARGLERSKDRAVDVMSDEIRKALNL
;
A
#
# COMPACT_ATOMS: atom_id res chain seq x y z
N MET A 1 -22.63 -18.20 1.20
CA MET A 1 -23.19 -16.87 1.51
C MET A 1 -22.11 -15.85 1.17
N HIS A 2 -22.18 -15.24 -0.01
CA HIS A 2 -21.30 -14.15 -0.46
C HIS A 2 -22.14 -12.87 -0.42
N LEU A 3 -22.14 -12.14 0.70
CA LEU A 3 -22.94 -10.92 0.87
C LEU A 3 -22.09 -9.68 1.22
N GLU A 4 -20.81 -9.85 1.56
CA GLU A 4 -19.94 -8.75 2.00
C GLU A 4 -19.45 -7.87 0.84
N MET A 5 -19.05 -8.48 -0.29
CA MET A 5 -18.52 -7.73 -1.44
C MET A 5 -19.56 -6.84 -2.14
N GLN A 6 -20.84 -7.24 -2.15
CA GLN A 6 -21.92 -6.40 -2.73
C GLN A 6 -22.24 -5.18 -1.86
N GLY A 7 -21.99 -5.26 -0.54
CA GLY A 7 -22.20 -4.15 0.38
C GLY A 7 -21.15 -3.05 0.20
N LEU A 8 -19.88 -3.41 -0.03
CA LEU A 8 -18.76 -2.47 -0.13
C LEU A 8 -18.88 -1.56 -1.38
N GLU A 9 -19.25 -2.16 -2.51
CA GLU A 9 -19.41 -1.45 -3.78
C GLU A 9 -20.64 -0.53 -3.77
N ALA A 10 -21.73 -0.99 -3.14
CA ALA A 10 -22.91 -0.17 -2.89
C ALA A 10 -22.61 0.98 -1.90
N LEU A 11 -21.80 0.74 -0.86
CA LEU A 11 -21.32 1.78 0.05
C LEU A 11 -20.50 2.83 -0.68
N LEU A 12 -19.54 2.41 -1.51
CA LEU A 12 -18.70 3.33 -2.30
C LEU A 12 -19.53 4.17 -3.29
N GLN A 13 -20.54 3.57 -3.94
CA GLN A 13 -21.47 4.30 -4.80
C GLN A 13 -22.35 5.29 -4.04
N ASN A 14 -22.79 4.94 -2.82
CA ASN A 14 -23.54 5.87 -1.99
C ASN A 14 -22.66 7.00 -1.47
N LEU A 15 -21.39 6.70 -1.14
CA LEU A 15 -20.40 7.68 -0.70
C LEU A 15 -20.06 8.71 -1.79
N THR A 16 -19.94 8.28 -3.05
CA THR A 16 -19.66 9.18 -4.19
C THR A 16 -20.81 10.12 -4.54
N ASN A 17 -22.03 9.80 -4.12
CA ASN A 17 -23.23 10.61 -4.38
C ASN A 17 -23.60 11.54 -3.20
N LEU A 18 -22.85 11.52 -2.10
CA LEU A 18 -23.09 12.43 -0.97
C LEU A 18 -22.53 13.82 -1.28
N PRO A 19 -23.28 14.90 -0.99
CA PRO A 19 -22.75 16.25 -1.06
C PRO A 19 -21.81 16.48 0.14
N LEU A 20 -20.58 16.02 0.02
CA LEU A 20 -19.53 16.22 1.02
C LEU A 20 -18.74 17.49 0.70
N GLU A 21 -18.38 18.24 1.74
CA GLU A 21 -17.36 19.27 1.60
C GLU A 21 -15.99 18.62 1.34
N GLU A 22 -15.19 19.24 0.48
CA GLU A 22 -13.84 18.78 0.12
C GLU A 22 -12.96 18.57 1.36
N ALA A 23 -13.17 19.36 2.43
CA ALA A 23 -12.44 19.24 3.67
C ALA A 23 -12.73 17.92 4.42
N ASP A 24 -13.98 17.47 4.40
CA ASP A 24 -14.42 16.25 5.09
C ASP A 24 -14.07 15.01 4.28
N GLU A 25 -14.19 15.08 2.96
CA GLU A 25 -13.71 14.05 2.03
C GLU A 25 -12.19 13.82 2.22
N ASN A 26 -11.42 14.91 2.19
CA ASN A 26 -9.98 14.84 2.41
C ASN A 26 -9.64 14.27 3.80
N ARG A 27 -10.44 14.55 4.84
CA ARG A 27 -10.23 13.98 6.18
C ARG A 27 -10.42 12.47 6.18
N ALA A 28 -11.50 11.99 5.57
CA ALA A 28 -11.80 10.56 5.47
C ALA A 28 -10.72 9.82 4.66
N LEU A 29 -10.29 10.37 3.52
CA LEU A 29 -9.21 9.82 2.70
C LEU A 29 -7.88 9.77 3.45
N ASN A 30 -7.54 10.79 4.23
CA ASN A 30 -6.33 10.80 5.05
C ASN A 30 -6.37 9.73 6.17
N ALA A 31 -7.55 9.51 6.77
CA ALA A 31 -7.74 8.48 7.79
C ALA A 31 -7.56 7.07 7.19
N ALA A 32 -8.19 6.79 6.05
CA ALA A 32 -8.04 5.55 5.31
C ALA A 32 -6.57 5.31 4.89
N ALA A 33 -5.90 6.32 4.35
CA ALA A 33 -4.50 6.24 3.94
C ALA A 33 -3.55 5.93 5.10
N LYS A 34 -3.86 6.36 6.32
CA LYS A 34 -3.09 6.02 7.52
C LYS A 34 -3.16 4.53 7.85
N VAL A 35 -4.35 3.93 7.75
CA VAL A 35 -4.56 2.48 7.99
C VAL A 35 -3.78 1.66 6.95
N VAL A 36 -3.90 2.03 5.67
CA VAL A 36 -3.19 1.36 4.58
C VAL A 36 -1.67 1.48 4.75
N LYS A 37 -1.18 2.67 5.12
CA LYS A 37 0.24 2.89 5.43
C LYS A 37 0.74 1.95 6.52
N GLU A 38 0.01 1.82 7.62
CA GLU A 38 0.40 0.96 8.75
C GLU A 38 0.49 -0.51 8.32
N ALA A 39 -0.51 -1.00 7.57
CA ALA A 39 -0.48 -2.37 7.04
C ALA A 39 0.68 -2.63 6.08
N ILE A 40 1.01 -1.67 5.21
CA ILE A 40 2.16 -1.78 4.29
C ILE A 40 3.49 -1.83 5.08
N ILE A 41 3.59 -1.09 6.19
CA ILE A 41 4.78 -1.13 7.06
C ILE A 41 4.96 -2.50 7.72
N GLU A 42 3.86 -3.13 8.16
CA GLU A 42 3.88 -4.49 8.73
C GLU A 42 4.36 -5.54 7.72
N GLU A 43 3.92 -5.43 6.47
CA GLU A 43 4.27 -6.37 5.40
C GLU A 43 5.68 -6.16 4.81
N ALA A 44 6.33 -5.04 5.11
CA ALA A 44 7.62 -4.67 4.52
C ALA A 44 8.78 -5.57 5.04
N PRO A 45 9.60 -6.17 4.16
CA PRO A 45 10.47 -7.30 4.48
C PRO A 45 11.84 -6.97 5.12
N VAL A 46 12.11 -5.74 5.56
CA VAL A 46 13.42 -5.35 6.14
C VAL A 46 13.26 -4.73 7.53
N ASP A 47 14.02 -5.25 8.50
CA ASP A 47 14.03 -4.78 9.90
C ASP A 47 14.86 -3.49 10.10
N ASP A 48 15.92 -3.29 9.32
CA ASP A 48 16.73 -2.06 9.30
C ASP A 48 16.00 -0.91 8.59
N GLY A 49 14.95 -0.42 9.25
CA GLY A 49 14.44 0.95 9.34
C GLY A 49 14.21 1.77 8.09
N THR A 50 15.16 1.88 7.16
CA THR A 50 15.12 2.87 6.07
C THR A 50 13.91 2.69 5.18
N LEU A 51 13.52 1.46 4.84
CA LEU A 51 12.31 1.22 4.06
C LEU A 51 11.05 1.60 4.86
N LYS A 52 10.84 0.96 6.02
CA LYS A 52 9.68 1.20 6.90
C LYS A 52 9.50 2.68 7.30
N LYS A 53 10.61 3.38 7.63
CA LYS A 53 10.62 4.82 7.99
C LYS A 53 10.26 5.74 6.82
N ASN A 54 10.49 5.32 5.58
CA ASN A 54 10.22 6.13 4.41
C ASN A 54 8.83 5.89 3.80
N ILE A 55 8.09 4.87 4.22
CA ILE A 55 6.70 4.65 3.81
C ILE A 55 5.84 5.76 4.42
N LYS A 56 5.28 6.61 3.56
CA LYS A 56 4.56 7.83 3.93
C LYS A 56 3.23 7.90 3.19
N ALA A 57 2.22 8.43 3.86
CA ALA A 57 0.98 8.87 3.24
C ALA A 57 1.12 10.35 2.87
N GLN A 58 0.87 10.69 1.62
CA GLN A 58 0.71 12.06 1.16
C GLN A 58 -0.69 12.53 1.54
N ARG A 59 -0.80 13.81 1.95
CA ARG A 59 -2.09 14.42 2.26
C ARG A 59 -3.01 14.33 1.05
N ALA A 60 -4.26 13.94 1.30
CA ALA A 60 -5.30 13.93 0.29
C ALA A 60 -5.43 15.31 -0.37
N LYS A 61 -5.45 15.31 -1.69
CA LYS A 61 -5.69 16.48 -2.52
C LYS A 61 -6.46 16.02 -3.76
N ASP A 62 -7.41 16.82 -4.22
CA ASP A 62 -8.19 16.53 -5.42
C ASP A 62 -8.90 15.16 -5.35
N GLY A 63 -9.37 14.74 -4.17
CA GLY A 63 -10.07 13.47 -3.97
C GLY A 63 -9.19 12.20 -3.91
N GLU A 64 -7.85 12.35 -3.88
CA GLU A 64 -6.93 11.20 -3.84
C GLU A 64 -5.92 11.27 -2.68
N ALA A 65 -5.79 10.17 -1.92
CA ALA A 65 -4.69 9.97 -0.98
C ALA A 65 -3.70 8.92 -1.51
N LYS A 66 -2.39 9.20 -1.38
CA LYS A 66 -1.33 8.37 -1.99
C LYS A 66 -0.35 7.87 -0.92
N VAL A 67 -0.13 6.56 -0.86
CA VAL A 67 0.91 5.96 0.00
C VAL A 67 2.11 5.59 -0.87
N HIS A 68 3.31 6.02 -0.47
CA HIS A 68 4.54 5.86 -1.26
C HIS A 68 5.76 5.63 -0.36
N THR A 69 6.86 5.15 -0.94
CA THR A 69 8.09 4.78 -0.21
C THR A 69 9.08 5.92 0.00
N GLY A 70 8.66 7.17 -0.18
CA GLY A 70 9.48 8.36 0.07
C GLY A 70 10.90 8.26 -0.50
N GLY A 71 11.90 8.45 0.38
CA GLY A 71 13.32 8.42 0.02
C GLY A 71 13.93 7.02 -0.18
N ALA A 72 13.15 5.95 -0.11
CA ALA A 72 13.62 4.60 -0.41
C ALA A 72 13.52 4.33 -1.92
N TYR A 73 14.43 4.92 -2.71
CA TYR A 73 14.41 4.88 -4.17
C TYR A 73 14.38 3.47 -4.78
N HIS A 74 14.98 2.48 -4.09
CA HIS A 74 15.08 1.10 -4.56
C HIS A 74 14.03 0.16 -3.93
N SER A 75 13.03 0.70 -3.24
CA SER A 75 11.95 -0.09 -2.63
C SER A 75 11.24 -1.01 -3.62
N HIS A 76 11.02 -0.52 -4.84
CA HIS A 76 10.37 -1.28 -5.92
C HIS A 76 11.13 -2.58 -6.26
N LEU A 77 12.46 -2.61 -6.12
CA LEU A 77 13.26 -3.82 -6.37
C LEU A 77 12.93 -4.97 -5.41
N VAL A 78 12.38 -4.64 -4.24
CA VAL A 78 11.95 -5.61 -3.23
C VAL A 78 10.62 -6.26 -3.61
N GLU A 79 9.80 -5.56 -4.40
CA GLU A 79 8.49 -6.06 -4.83
C GLU A 79 8.58 -7.02 -6.01
N PHE A 80 9.61 -6.86 -6.83
CA PHE A 80 9.79 -7.66 -8.03
C PHE A 80 10.43 -9.02 -7.74
N GLY A 81 9.93 -10.04 -8.43
CA GLY A 81 10.59 -11.32 -8.54
C GLY A 81 11.79 -11.22 -9.48
N ARG A 82 12.62 -12.26 -9.49
CA ARG A 82 13.71 -12.40 -10.46
C ARG A 82 13.70 -13.78 -11.09
N SER A 83 14.07 -13.84 -12.37
CA SER A 83 14.31 -15.11 -13.07
C SER A 83 15.61 -15.77 -12.61
N ALA A 84 15.67 -17.10 -12.69
CA ALA A 84 16.91 -17.83 -12.49
C ALA A 84 17.95 -17.46 -13.56
N GLY A 85 19.23 -17.51 -13.22
CA GLY A 85 20.28 -17.15 -14.18
C GLY A 85 21.67 -17.52 -13.70
N SER A 86 22.63 -17.35 -14.61
CA SER A 86 24.04 -17.50 -14.30
C SER A 86 24.87 -16.48 -15.07
N LYS A 87 25.91 -15.94 -14.42
CA LYS A 87 26.86 -15.03 -15.04
C LYS A 87 28.25 -15.26 -14.48
N TYR A 88 29.27 -15.15 -15.33
CA TYR A 88 30.64 -15.08 -14.86
C TYR A 88 30.90 -13.70 -14.26
N ALA A 89 31.16 -13.66 -12.95
CA ALA A 89 31.52 -12.45 -12.22
C ALA A 89 32.94 -12.58 -11.69
N LEU A 90 33.66 -11.46 -11.60
CA LEU A 90 34.92 -11.42 -10.88
C LEU A 90 34.59 -11.42 -9.37
N LYS A 91 35.05 -12.43 -8.66
CA LYS A 91 34.95 -12.50 -7.20
C LYS A 91 36.35 -12.72 -6.65
N ASN A 92 36.84 -11.79 -5.84
CA ASN A 92 38.20 -11.80 -5.28
C ASN A 92 39.29 -12.00 -6.35
N GLY A 93 39.18 -11.32 -7.50
CA GLY A 93 40.16 -11.41 -8.58
C GLY A 93 40.04 -12.65 -9.48
N VAL A 94 39.20 -13.63 -9.15
CA VAL A 94 39.00 -14.85 -9.94
C VAL A 94 37.66 -14.80 -10.66
N ARG A 95 37.63 -15.16 -11.96
CA ARG A 95 36.37 -15.31 -12.70
C ARG A 95 35.68 -16.59 -12.23
N GLN A 96 34.53 -16.43 -11.57
CA GLN A 96 33.71 -17.54 -11.11
C GLN A 96 32.32 -17.45 -11.73
N LYS A 97 31.73 -18.61 -12.04
CA LYS A 97 30.33 -18.70 -12.48
C LYS A 97 29.44 -18.54 -11.26
N VAL A 98 28.71 -17.43 -11.18
CA VAL A 98 27.71 -17.19 -10.15
C VAL A 98 26.37 -17.61 -10.70
N THR A 99 25.66 -18.44 -9.95
CA THR A 99 24.29 -18.89 -10.25
C THR A 99 23.34 -18.34 -9.22
N TRP A 100 22.12 -18.01 -9.63
CA TRP A 100 21.05 -17.62 -8.72
C TRP A 100 19.75 -18.29 -9.14
N GLY A 101 18.97 -18.71 -8.14
CA GLY A 101 17.63 -19.25 -8.34
C GLY A 101 16.60 -18.17 -8.67
N SER A 102 15.48 -18.60 -9.24
CA SER A 102 14.31 -17.75 -9.42
C SER A 102 13.69 -17.39 -8.07
N THR A 103 13.15 -16.19 -7.96
CA THR A 103 12.40 -15.72 -6.79
C THR A 103 11.09 -15.14 -7.30
N ALA A 104 9.97 -15.65 -6.80
CA ALA A 104 8.67 -15.13 -7.17
C ALA A 104 8.50 -13.68 -6.67
N PRO A 105 7.77 -12.82 -7.40
CA PRO A 105 7.39 -11.50 -6.88
C PRO A 105 6.61 -11.66 -5.58
N ASN A 106 6.93 -10.81 -4.60
CA ASN A 106 6.23 -10.81 -3.33
C ASN A 106 5.93 -9.36 -2.89
N PRO A 107 5.06 -8.65 -3.64
CA PRO A 107 4.84 -7.21 -3.49
C PRO A 107 4.15 -6.89 -2.15
N PHE A 108 4.90 -6.30 -1.21
CA PHE A 108 4.40 -5.98 0.12
C PHE A 108 3.37 -4.82 0.11
N PHE A 109 3.41 -3.92 -0.89
CA PHE A 109 2.37 -2.90 -1.07
C PHE A 109 1.02 -3.54 -1.37
N ALA A 110 0.97 -4.46 -2.33
CA ALA A 110 -0.27 -5.15 -2.69
C ALA A 110 -0.81 -5.97 -1.51
N ARG A 111 0.04 -6.71 -0.79
CA ARG A 111 -0.39 -7.45 0.41
C ARG A 111 -0.92 -6.53 1.50
N GLY A 112 -0.22 -5.43 1.77
CA GLY A 112 -0.65 -4.44 2.76
C GLY A 112 -1.98 -3.80 2.42
N LEU A 113 -2.20 -3.45 1.15
CA LEU A 113 -3.48 -2.93 0.66
C LEU A 113 -4.60 -3.96 0.80
N GLU A 114 -4.40 -5.18 0.30
CA GLU A 114 -5.42 -6.24 0.36
C GLU A 114 -5.83 -6.58 1.80
N ARG A 115 -4.87 -6.56 2.73
CA ARG A 115 -5.13 -6.84 4.15
C ARG A 115 -5.84 -5.68 4.87
N SER A 116 -5.73 -4.45 4.36
CA SER A 116 -6.27 -3.25 5.01
C SER A 116 -7.49 -2.66 4.33
N LYS A 117 -7.85 -3.11 3.12
CA LYS A 117 -8.91 -2.51 2.29
C LYS A 117 -10.26 -2.40 3.02
N ASP A 118 -10.71 -3.46 3.69
CA ASP A 118 -12.02 -3.48 4.34
C ASP A 118 -12.03 -2.51 5.52
N ARG A 119 -10.99 -2.57 6.35
CA ARG A 119 -10.80 -1.65 7.48
C ARG A 119 -10.64 -0.19 7.04
N ALA A 120 -9.98 0.05 5.91
CA ALA A 120 -9.82 1.39 5.36
C ALA A 120 -11.17 1.97 4.90
N VAL A 121 -12.04 1.13 4.32
CA VAL A 121 -13.40 1.51 3.95
C VAL A 121 -14.26 1.77 5.18
N ASP A 122 -14.16 0.95 6.22
CA ASP A 122 -14.89 1.16 7.48
C ASP A 122 -14.50 2.50 8.13
N VAL A 123 -13.21 2.76 8.27
CA VAL A 123 -12.68 4.00 8.85
C VAL A 123 -13.07 5.23 8.03
N MET A 124 -13.05 5.11 6.69
CA MET A 124 -13.52 6.16 5.80
C MET A 124 -15.01 6.43 5.97
N SER A 125 -15.82 5.36 6.06
CA SER A 125 -17.27 5.46 6.24
C SER A 125 -17.62 6.10 7.58
N ASP A 126 -16.92 5.75 8.65
CA ASP A 126 -17.13 6.33 9.98
C ASP A 126 -16.80 7.83 10.01
N GLU A 127 -15.76 8.25 9.30
CA GLU A 127 -15.38 9.66 9.25
C GLU A 127 -16.36 10.49 8.42
N ILE A 128 -16.94 9.89 7.38
CA ILE A 128 -18.00 10.50 6.58
C ILE A 128 -19.30 10.59 7.37
N ARG A 129 -19.68 9.54 8.13
CA ARG A 129 -20.85 9.58 9.03
C ARG A 129 -20.73 10.70 10.05
N LYS A 130 -19.56 10.84 10.69
CA LYS A 130 -19.29 11.94 11.63
C LYS A 130 -19.42 13.32 10.98
N ALA A 131 -18.93 13.49 9.76
CA ALA A 131 -19.06 14.76 9.03
C ALA A 131 -20.53 15.10 8.73
N LEU A 132 -21.34 14.08 8.44
CA LEU A 132 -22.77 14.22 8.15
C LEU A 132 -23.67 14.21 9.40
N ASN A 133 -23.10 14.12 10.61
CA ASN A 133 -23.82 13.95 11.87
C ASN A 133 -24.83 12.78 11.86
N LEU A 134 -24.47 11.69 11.19
CA LEU A 134 -25.21 10.41 11.14
C LEU A 134 -24.60 9.41 12.13
#